data_AF-A0A922M1C6-F1
#
_entry.id   AF-A0A922M1C6-F1
#
_cell.length_a   1.000
_cell.length_b   1.000
_cell.length_c   1.000
_cell.angle_alpha   90.00
_cell.angle_beta   90.00
_cell.angle_gamma   90.00
#
_symmetry.space_group_name_H-M   'P 1'
#
loop_
_entity.id
_entity.type
_entity.pdbx_description
1 polymer ?
#
loop_
_entity_poly.entity_id
_entity_poly.type
_entity_poly.pdbx_seq_one_letter_code
_entity_poly.pdbx_strand_id
1 'polypeptide(L)'
;MLGELNWIFTAITDTIAWSSLSPELFQQLFRADLLTASLCRNFLLADRILRSYNCTPVSSPALPSLAAHPLWAAWEHTLDLALAQLPRLHGPEPAEYTHSPFFRDQLTAFQVWLDLGKCKQRGRRLGPPAGAAAAVSVSAGRADRAAPAQLPMVLQVLLSTLHRVRALRLLCRFLALGAWAARAVLNVGIFPYMLKLLQASAPDLRPSMVYIWAKIIAVDPVTMRFSIPYLTCLCITFILLHSACLPLHSVHSDT
;
A
#
# COMPACT_ATOMS: atom_id res chain seq x y z
N MET A 1 6.01 -21.88 -1.84
CA MET A 1 7.26 -21.19 -1.45
C MET A 1 7.76 -20.17 -2.47
N LEU A 2 8.27 -20.56 -3.65
CA LEU A 2 8.95 -19.62 -4.58
C LEU A 2 8.10 -18.42 -5.03
N GLY A 3 6.83 -18.65 -5.37
CA GLY A 3 5.91 -17.57 -5.79
C GLY A 3 5.65 -16.55 -4.67
N GLU A 4 5.58 -17.01 -3.42
CA GLU A 4 5.40 -16.13 -2.27
C GLU A 4 6.67 -15.31 -1.99
N LEU A 5 7.85 -15.93 -2.06
CA LEU A 5 9.13 -15.21 -1.91
C LEU A 5 9.31 -14.13 -2.98
N ASN A 6 9.04 -14.44 -4.24
CA ASN A 6 9.10 -13.45 -5.32
C ASN A 6 8.14 -12.29 -5.10
N TRP A 7 6.96 -12.58 -4.55
CA TRP A 7 5.98 -11.56 -4.24
C TRP A 7 6.40 -10.67 -3.06
N ILE A 8 6.91 -11.27 -1.98
CA ILE A 8 7.46 -10.53 -0.84
C ILE A 8 8.65 -9.67 -1.28
N PHE A 9 9.54 -10.22 -2.11
CA PHE A 9 10.66 -9.49 -2.69
C PHE A 9 10.20 -8.27 -3.49
N THR A 10 9.20 -8.44 -4.36
CA THR A 10 8.60 -7.35 -5.13
C THR A 10 8.00 -6.29 -4.22
N ALA A 11 7.31 -6.69 -3.15
CA ALA A 11 6.72 -5.76 -2.20
C ALA A 11 7.76 -4.98 -1.39
N ILE A 12 8.84 -5.63 -0.95
CA ILE A 12 9.92 -4.99 -0.20
C ILE A 12 10.68 -4.00 -1.09
N THR A 13 11.10 -4.42 -2.28
CA THR A 13 11.85 -3.56 -3.22
C THR A 13 11.04 -2.35 -3.70
N ASP A 14 9.75 -2.52 -4.00
CA ASP A 14 8.85 -1.40 -4.31
C ASP A 14 8.77 -0.40 -3.15
N THR A 15 8.77 -0.90 -1.91
CA THR A 15 8.65 -0.07 -0.71
C THR A 15 9.94 0.69 -0.40
N ILE A 16 11.08 0.03 -0.57
CA ILE A 16 12.40 0.66 -0.44
C ILE A 16 12.54 1.79 -1.46
N ALA A 17 12.19 1.52 -2.72
CA ALA A 17 12.21 2.52 -3.78
C ALA A 17 11.28 3.70 -3.48
N TRP A 18 10.04 3.43 -3.05
CA TRP A 18 9.07 4.49 -2.77
C TRP A 18 9.44 5.37 -1.55
N SER A 19 10.06 4.79 -0.53
CA SER A 19 10.47 5.53 0.68
C SER A 19 11.74 6.36 0.50
N SER A 20 12.61 5.96 -0.44
CA SER A 20 13.95 6.55 -0.60
C SER A 20 14.11 7.41 -1.86
N LEU A 21 13.32 7.16 -2.92
CA LEU A 21 13.41 7.90 -4.19
C LEU A 21 12.41 9.06 -4.24
N SER A 22 12.67 10.04 -5.11
CA SER A 22 11.69 11.09 -5.39
C SER A 22 10.45 10.49 -6.10
N PRO A 23 9.25 11.06 -5.89
CA PRO A 23 8.03 10.57 -6.52
C PRO A 23 8.11 10.50 -8.06
N GLU A 24 8.78 11.48 -8.68
CA GLU A 24 8.97 11.54 -10.12
C GLU A 24 9.85 10.40 -10.64
N LEU A 25 10.99 10.17 -10.01
CA LEU A 25 11.91 9.09 -10.37
C LEU A 25 11.28 7.72 -10.12
N PHE A 26 10.56 7.58 -9.00
CA PHE A 26 9.83 6.34 -8.68
C PHE A 26 8.77 6.03 -9.75
N GLN A 27 7.98 7.02 -10.17
CA GLN A 27 6.97 6.84 -11.21
C GLN A 27 7.62 6.47 -12.56
N GLN A 28 8.72 7.13 -12.92
CA GLN A 28 9.45 6.84 -14.16
C GLN A 28 10.05 5.42 -14.18
N LEU A 29 10.67 4.97 -13.09
CA LEU A 29 11.40 3.69 -13.07
C LEU A 29 10.52 2.49 -12.71
N PHE A 30 9.62 2.64 -11.74
CA PHE A 30 8.83 1.53 -11.19
C PHE A 30 7.42 1.44 -11.76
N ARG A 31 6.92 2.50 -12.41
CA ARG A 31 5.52 2.58 -12.88
C ARG A 31 5.35 2.82 -14.39
N ALA A 32 6.38 3.28 -15.11
CA ALA A 32 6.28 3.51 -16.55
C ALA A 32 6.26 2.21 -17.36
N ASP A 33 7.16 1.28 -17.07
CA ASP A 33 7.32 0.02 -17.81
C ASP A 33 7.59 -1.15 -16.87
N LEU A 34 7.02 -2.31 -17.20
CA LEU A 34 7.12 -3.53 -16.41
C LEU A 34 8.54 -4.11 -16.42
N LEU A 35 9.23 -4.06 -17.57
CA LEU A 35 10.60 -4.58 -17.70
C LEU A 35 11.59 -3.67 -16.98
N THR A 36 11.48 -2.37 -17.18
CA THR A 36 12.30 -1.39 -16.45
C THR A 36 12.10 -1.54 -14.94
N ALA A 37 10.86 -1.66 -14.48
CA ALA A 37 10.56 -1.87 -13.07
C ALA A 37 11.14 -3.18 -12.52
N SER A 38 11.12 -4.27 -13.29
CA SER A 38 11.71 -5.55 -12.86
C SER A 38 13.24 -5.47 -12.79
N LEU A 39 13.89 -4.83 -13.77
CA LEU A 39 15.33 -4.57 -13.77
C LEU A 39 15.74 -3.70 -12.58
N CYS A 40 15.00 -2.63 -12.30
CA CYS A 40 15.26 -1.76 -11.14
C CYS A 40 15.15 -2.51 -9.82
N ARG A 41 14.13 -3.35 -9.62
CA ARG A 41 14.00 -4.19 -8.41
C ARG A 41 15.20 -5.12 -8.22
N ASN A 42 15.62 -5.76 -9.31
CA ASN A 42 16.78 -6.66 -9.29
C ASN A 42 18.10 -5.88 -9.11
N PHE A 43 18.20 -4.67 -9.64
CA PHE A 43 19.33 -3.78 -9.44
C PHE A 43 19.47 -3.38 -7.96
N LEU A 44 18.37 -3.14 -7.23
CA LEU A 44 18.44 -2.86 -5.79
C LEU A 44 19.06 -4.02 -5.00
N LEU A 45 18.73 -5.26 -5.38
CA LEU A 45 19.35 -6.44 -4.80
C LEU A 45 20.82 -6.57 -5.20
N ALA A 46 21.14 -6.31 -6.47
CA ALA A 46 22.52 -6.31 -6.96
C ALA A 46 23.37 -5.25 -6.25
N ASP A 47 22.84 -4.04 -5.98
CA ASP A 47 23.50 -2.99 -5.19
C ASP A 47 23.89 -3.48 -3.80
N ARG A 48 23.00 -4.24 -3.15
CA ARG A 48 23.28 -4.83 -1.84
C ARG A 48 24.38 -5.90 -1.92
N ILE A 49 24.29 -6.84 -2.86
CA ILE A 49 25.22 -7.96 -2.99
C ILE A 49 26.60 -7.48 -3.45
N LEU A 50 26.67 -6.64 -4.48
CA LEU A 50 27.95 -6.19 -5.02
C LEU A 50 28.73 -5.36 -4.00
N ARG A 51 28.04 -4.60 -3.13
CA ARG A 51 28.72 -3.83 -2.08
C ARG A 51 29.39 -4.69 -1.02
N SER A 52 28.91 -5.91 -0.74
CA SER A 52 29.63 -6.82 0.15
C SER A 52 30.95 -7.32 -0.47
N TYR A 53 31.10 -7.20 -1.79
CA TYR A 53 32.32 -7.50 -2.53
C TYR A 53 33.11 -6.24 -2.91
N ASN A 54 32.87 -5.11 -2.26
CA ASN A 54 33.48 -3.80 -2.57
C ASN A 54 33.23 -3.30 -4.00
N CYS A 55 32.16 -3.77 -4.65
CA CYS A 55 31.71 -3.31 -5.96
C CYS A 55 30.54 -2.33 -5.79
N THR A 56 30.62 -1.15 -6.43
CA THR A 56 29.53 -0.17 -6.44
C THR A 56 28.87 -0.15 -7.83
N PRO A 57 27.72 -0.79 -8.01
CA PRO A 57 27.03 -0.73 -9.30
C PRO A 57 26.50 0.69 -9.55
N VAL A 58 26.48 1.08 -10.82
CA VAL A 58 26.02 2.39 -11.28
C VAL A 58 24.85 2.20 -12.23
N SER A 59 23.83 3.04 -12.11
CA SER A 59 22.68 3.06 -13.01
C SER A 59 22.56 4.44 -13.68
N SER A 60 21.91 4.47 -14.84
CA SER A 60 21.41 5.70 -15.46
C SER A 60 19.89 5.56 -15.59
N PRO A 61 19.07 6.39 -14.91
CA PRO A 61 19.43 7.51 -14.02
C PRO A 61 20.15 7.06 -12.73
N ALA A 62 20.92 7.98 -12.13
CA ALA A 62 21.70 7.70 -10.93
C ALA A 62 20.78 7.46 -9.71
N LEU A 63 20.83 6.25 -9.15
CA LEU A 63 20.10 5.89 -7.95
C LEU A 63 20.99 6.07 -6.71
N PRO A 64 20.47 6.62 -5.59
CA PRO A 64 21.19 6.59 -4.33
C PRO A 64 21.36 5.14 -3.86
N SER A 65 22.39 4.88 -3.05
CA SER A 65 22.56 3.53 -2.48
C SER A 65 21.43 3.23 -1.51
N LEU A 66 20.71 2.13 -1.77
CA LEU A 66 19.60 1.65 -0.94
C LEU A 66 19.98 0.37 -0.17
N ALA A 67 21.25 -0.02 -0.19
CA ALA A 67 21.74 -1.26 0.41
C ALA A 67 21.56 -1.31 1.94
N ALA A 68 21.67 -0.17 2.63
CA ALA A 68 21.56 -0.06 4.09
C ALA A 68 20.13 0.08 4.61
N HIS A 69 19.11 0.01 3.75
CA HIS A 69 17.72 0.24 4.14
C HIS A 69 17.20 -0.84 5.13
N PRO A 70 16.52 -0.48 6.24
CA PRO A 70 16.12 -1.43 7.28
C PRO A 70 15.15 -2.52 6.80
N LEU A 71 14.35 -2.26 5.76
CA LEU A 71 13.45 -3.28 5.19
C LEU A 71 14.17 -4.50 4.60
N TRP A 72 15.46 -4.39 4.29
CA TRP A 72 16.24 -5.56 3.90
C TRP A 72 16.41 -6.57 5.04
N ALA A 73 16.44 -6.14 6.30
CA ALA A 73 16.45 -7.06 7.44
C ALA A 73 15.15 -7.88 7.50
N ALA A 74 14.01 -7.29 7.09
CA ALA A 74 12.75 -8.01 6.98
C ALA A 74 12.76 -9.03 5.83
N TRP A 75 13.50 -8.75 4.75
CA TRP A 75 13.74 -9.71 3.66
C TRP A 75 14.59 -10.88 4.12
N GLU A 76 15.71 -10.62 4.78
CA GLU A 76 16.60 -11.65 5.34
C GLU A 76 15.84 -12.57 6.31
N HIS A 77 15.09 -11.97 7.26
CA HIS A 77 14.27 -12.76 8.19
C HIS A 77 13.24 -13.64 7.47
N THR A 78 12.62 -13.13 6.39
CA THR A 78 11.65 -13.92 5.62
C THR A 78 12.32 -15.07 4.87
N LEU A 79 13.52 -14.84 4.34
CA LEU A 79 14.32 -15.89 3.71
C LEU A 79 14.72 -16.96 4.72
N ASP A 80 15.18 -16.59 5.91
CA ASP A 80 15.56 -17.54 6.97
C ASP A 80 14.39 -18.45 7.33
N LEU A 81 13.20 -17.88 7.52
CA LEU A 81 11.98 -18.66 7.81
C LEU A 81 11.62 -19.61 6.66
N ALA A 82 11.73 -19.16 5.41
CA ALA A 82 11.42 -20.00 4.25
C ALA A 82 12.45 -21.13 4.07
N LEU A 83 13.74 -20.84 4.24
CA LEU A 83 14.82 -21.83 4.13
C LEU A 83 14.78 -22.84 5.27
N ALA A 84 14.43 -22.42 6.49
CA ALA A 84 14.26 -23.32 7.63
C ALA A 84 13.14 -24.38 7.42
N GLN A 85 12.18 -24.11 6.52
CA GLN A 85 11.15 -25.07 6.16
C GLN A 85 11.62 -26.10 5.12
N LEU A 86 12.68 -25.83 4.36
CA LEU A 86 13.14 -26.70 3.27
C LEU A 86 13.44 -28.15 3.70
N PRO A 87 14.14 -28.42 4.82
CA PRO A 87 14.39 -29.78 5.27
C PRO A 87 13.09 -30.55 5.59
N ARG A 88 12.07 -29.85 6.09
CA ARG A 88 10.76 -30.44 6.43
C ARG A 88 9.91 -30.74 5.20
N LEU A 89 10.09 -29.97 4.12
CA LEU A 89 9.40 -30.17 2.85
C LEU A 89 10.00 -31.32 2.02
N HIS A 90 11.31 -31.54 2.13
CA HIS A 90 12.03 -32.61 1.43
C HIS A 90 12.24 -33.87 2.27
N GLY A 91 11.69 -33.90 3.49
CA GLY A 91 11.77 -35.04 4.39
C GLY A 91 10.93 -36.23 3.90
N PRO A 92 11.10 -37.42 4.53
CA PRO A 92 10.37 -38.63 4.17
C PRO A 92 8.84 -38.51 4.34
N GLU A 93 8.38 -37.64 5.24
CA GLU A 93 6.99 -37.18 5.31
C GLU A 93 6.95 -35.67 4.97
N PRO A 94 6.55 -35.30 3.74
CA PRO A 94 6.52 -33.89 3.35
C PRO A 94 5.44 -33.15 4.12
N ALA A 95 5.85 -32.24 5.01
CA ALA A 95 4.93 -31.38 5.73
C ALA A 95 4.28 -30.34 4.80
N GLU A 96 3.09 -29.84 5.15
CA GLU A 96 2.45 -28.77 4.39
C GLU A 96 3.22 -27.44 4.53
N TYR A 97 3.36 -26.72 3.42
CA TYR A 97 4.05 -25.44 3.39
C TYR A 97 3.31 -24.38 4.20
N THR A 98 3.99 -23.76 5.16
CA THR A 98 3.42 -22.71 6.00
C THR A 98 3.80 -21.33 5.45
N HIS A 99 2.79 -20.54 5.08
CA HIS A 99 2.97 -19.19 4.58
C HIS A 99 3.68 -18.25 5.57
N SER A 100 4.40 -17.27 5.03
CA SER A 100 5.13 -16.28 5.83
C SER A 100 4.17 -15.32 6.56
N PRO A 101 4.46 -14.99 7.83
CA PRO A 101 3.69 -13.98 8.56
C PRO A 101 3.92 -12.54 8.07
N PHE A 102 4.88 -12.32 7.17
CA PHE A 102 5.34 -10.99 6.73
C PHE A 102 4.20 -10.00 6.45
N PHE A 103 3.27 -10.35 5.54
CA PHE A 103 2.20 -9.44 5.15
C PHE A 103 1.21 -9.14 6.29
N ARG A 104 0.96 -10.12 7.17
CA ARG A 104 0.11 -9.94 8.35
C ARG A 104 0.73 -8.93 9.31
N ASP A 105 2.05 -8.99 9.50
CA ASP A 105 2.77 -8.13 10.41
C ASP A 105 2.86 -6.70 9.85
N GLN A 106 3.06 -6.56 8.53
CA GLN A 106 3.00 -5.25 7.85
C GLN A 106 1.62 -4.58 7.93
N LEU A 107 0.53 -5.34 7.74
CA LEU A 107 -0.83 -4.83 7.94
C LEU A 107 -1.08 -4.40 9.39
N THR A 108 -0.49 -5.12 10.34
CA THR A 108 -0.61 -4.80 11.76
C THR A 108 0.15 -3.52 12.09
N ALA A 109 1.37 -3.35 11.58
CA ALA A 109 2.13 -2.10 11.70
C ALA A 109 1.37 -0.90 11.12
N PHE A 110 0.76 -1.07 9.95
CA PHE A 110 -0.07 -0.03 9.33
C PHE A 110 -1.32 0.30 10.17
N GLN A 111 -1.96 -0.71 10.75
CA GLN A 111 -3.10 -0.53 11.65
C GLN A 111 -2.72 0.27 12.89
N VAL A 112 -1.60 -0.09 13.55
CA VAL A 112 -1.07 0.64 14.71
C VAL A 112 -0.77 2.10 14.35
N TRP A 113 -0.17 2.34 13.19
CA TRP A 113 0.09 3.70 12.69
C TRP A 113 -1.21 4.51 12.52
N LEU A 114 -2.27 3.90 11.97
CA LEU A 114 -3.59 4.54 11.85
C LEU A 114 -4.21 4.88 13.21
N ASP A 115 -4.08 3.98 14.18
CA ASP A 115 -4.65 4.16 15.51
C ASP A 115 -3.92 5.27 16.29
N LEU A 116 -2.58 5.31 16.22
CA LEU A 116 -1.77 6.41 16.75
C LEU A 116 -2.09 7.75 16.08
N GLY A 117 -2.35 7.74 14.77
CA GLY A 117 -2.74 8.93 14.00
C GLY A 117 -4.05 9.58 14.47
N LYS A 118 -4.98 8.78 15.01
CA LYS A 118 -6.23 9.25 15.64
C LYS A 118 -5.99 9.87 17.02
N CYS A 119 -5.11 9.28 17.84
CA CYS A 119 -4.77 9.84 19.15
C CYS A 119 -4.15 11.24 19.04
N LYS A 120 -3.25 11.47 18.08
CA LYS A 120 -2.69 12.81 17.80
C LYS A 120 -3.75 13.85 17.40
N GLN A 121 -4.84 13.44 16.77
CA GLN A 121 -5.96 14.34 16.42
C GLN A 121 -6.90 14.58 17.61
N ARG A 122 -7.10 13.57 18.47
CA ARG A 122 -7.95 13.67 19.67
C ARG A 122 -7.31 14.54 20.75
N GLY A 123 -6.01 14.41 20.97
CA GLY A 123 -5.24 15.28 21.87
C GLY A 123 -5.12 16.74 21.40
N ARG A 124 -5.40 17.05 20.13
CA ARG A 124 -5.54 18.42 19.62
C ARG A 124 -6.95 19.00 19.80
N ARG A 125 -7.98 18.17 20.03
CA ARG A 125 -9.36 18.62 20.28
C ARG A 125 -9.66 18.88 21.75
N LEU A 126 -8.96 18.20 22.67
CA LEU A 126 -8.85 18.67 24.05
C LEU A 126 -7.77 19.75 24.06
N GLY A 127 -8.18 21.01 23.83
CA GLY A 127 -7.30 22.15 24.03
C GLY A 127 -6.81 22.22 25.49
N PRO A 128 -5.71 22.94 25.76
CA PRO A 128 -5.26 23.16 27.12
C PRO A 128 -6.38 23.86 27.93
N PRO A 129 -6.46 23.65 29.26
CA PRO A 129 -7.38 24.40 30.10
C PRO A 129 -7.11 25.90 29.92
N ALA A 130 -8.17 26.67 29.73
CA ALA A 130 -8.12 28.12 29.59
C ALA A 130 -7.39 28.74 30.79
N GLY A 131 -6.13 29.17 30.60
CA GLY A 131 -5.39 29.83 31.68
C GLY A 131 -3.87 29.90 31.54
N ALA A 132 -3.21 29.14 30.67
CA ALA A 132 -1.75 29.18 30.55
C ALA A 132 -1.31 29.79 29.20
N ALA A 133 -1.20 31.11 29.16
CA ALA A 133 -0.51 31.83 28.10
C ALA A 133 0.94 32.11 28.55
N ALA A 134 1.93 31.47 27.93
CA ALA A 134 3.22 32.07 27.60
C ALA A 134 4.14 31.07 26.85
N ALA A 135 4.47 31.44 25.62
CA ALA A 135 5.75 31.21 24.93
C ALA A 135 6.32 29.77 24.88
N VAL A 136 6.04 29.05 23.79
CA VAL A 136 6.99 28.91 22.66
C VAL A 136 6.14 28.75 21.40
N SER A 137 6.24 29.72 20.49
CA SER A 137 5.76 29.61 19.12
C SER A 137 6.62 28.60 18.38
N VAL A 138 6.37 27.31 18.60
CA VAL A 138 6.75 26.30 17.61
C VAL A 138 5.82 26.54 16.44
N SER A 139 6.39 27.07 15.37
CA SER A 139 5.76 27.18 14.06
C SER A 139 4.86 25.97 13.84
N ALA A 140 3.54 26.21 13.86
CA ALA A 140 2.54 25.23 13.46
C ALA A 140 2.59 25.09 11.93
N GLY A 141 3.79 24.82 11.40
CA GLY A 141 3.97 24.16 10.15
C GLY A 141 3.13 22.89 10.22
N ARG A 142 2.25 22.78 9.23
CA ARG A 142 1.51 21.58 8.86
C ARG A 142 2.53 20.46 8.76
N ALA A 143 2.86 19.81 9.88
CA ALA A 143 3.86 18.77 9.92
C ALA A 143 3.45 17.76 8.87
N ASP A 144 4.26 17.66 7.82
CA ASP A 144 4.20 16.64 6.80
C ASP A 144 3.91 15.34 7.52
N ARG A 145 2.67 14.87 7.44
CA ARG A 145 2.37 13.50 7.81
C ARG A 145 3.00 12.69 6.69
N ALA A 146 4.29 12.39 6.85
CA ALA A 146 4.99 11.47 5.98
C ALA A 146 4.10 10.23 5.83
N ALA A 147 3.79 9.91 4.58
CA ALA A 147 2.94 8.77 4.30
C ALA A 147 3.61 7.51 4.89
N PRO A 148 2.83 6.59 5.47
CA PRO A 148 3.38 5.42 6.14
C PRO A 148 4.21 4.61 5.16
N ALA A 149 5.43 4.22 5.58
CA ALA A 149 6.34 3.39 4.79
C ALA A 149 5.66 2.10 4.28
N GLN A 150 4.65 1.60 4.98
CA GLN A 150 3.94 0.37 4.64
C GLN A 150 2.92 0.53 3.50
N LEU A 151 2.66 1.75 3.02
CA LEU A 151 1.61 2.01 2.03
C LEU A 151 1.76 1.18 0.73
N PRO A 152 2.95 1.04 0.12
CA PRO A 152 3.11 0.17 -1.05
C PRO A 152 2.87 -1.32 -0.73
N MET A 153 3.28 -1.78 0.45
CA MET A 153 3.02 -3.16 0.89
C MET A 153 1.52 -3.43 1.05
N VAL A 154 0.76 -2.48 1.62
CA VAL A 154 -0.70 -2.60 1.74
C VAL A 154 -1.34 -2.74 0.36
N LEU A 155 -0.89 -1.97 -0.64
CA LEU A 155 -1.38 -2.09 -2.01
C LEU A 155 -1.01 -3.43 -2.66
N GLN A 156 0.20 -3.95 -2.40
CA GLN A 156 0.59 -5.28 -2.87
C GLN A 156 -0.26 -6.38 -2.24
N VAL A 157 -0.61 -6.27 -0.95
CA VAL A 157 -1.49 -7.21 -0.25
C VAL A 157 -2.91 -7.22 -0.80
N LEU A 158 -3.38 -6.13 -1.45
CA LEU A 158 -4.70 -6.12 -2.09
C LEU A 158 -4.84 -7.22 -3.16
N LEU A 159 -3.74 -7.60 -3.81
CA LEU A 159 -3.75 -8.67 -4.81
C LEU A 159 -3.92 -10.06 -4.18
N SER A 160 -3.71 -10.18 -2.86
CA SER A 160 -3.84 -11.44 -2.11
C SER A 160 -5.29 -11.83 -1.85
N THR A 161 -5.62 -13.11 -2.03
CA THR A 161 -6.87 -13.70 -1.55
C THR A 161 -6.94 -13.75 -0.02
N LEU A 162 -5.80 -13.96 0.64
CA LEU A 162 -5.75 -14.29 2.07
C LEU A 162 -6.02 -13.08 2.98
N HIS A 163 -5.62 -11.88 2.54
CA HIS A 163 -5.68 -10.68 3.37
C HIS A 163 -6.38 -9.48 2.72
N ARG A 164 -6.96 -9.62 1.52
CA ARG A 164 -7.61 -8.51 0.78
C ARG A 164 -8.63 -7.73 1.60
N VAL A 165 -9.54 -8.41 2.32
CA VAL A 165 -10.62 -7.74 3.06
C VAL A 165 -10.05 -6.85 4.16
N ARG A 166 -9.04 -7.37 4.89
CA ARG A 166 -8.36 -6.62 5.95
C ARG A 166 -7.59 -5.44 5.36
N ALA A 167 -6.86 -5.64 4.26
CA ALA A 167 -6.11 -4.59 3.58
C ALA A 167 -7.04 -3.48 3.04
N LEU A 168 -8.15 -3.83 2.39
CA LEU A 168 -9.15 -2.86 1.90
C LEU A 168 -9.77 -2.06 3.03
N ARG A 169 -10.14 -2.71 4.15
CA ARG A 169 -10.69 -2.01 5.32
C ARG A 169 -9.70 -0.99 5.88
N LEU A 170 -8.42 -1.36 5.97
CA LEU A 170 -7.37 -0.45 6.43
C LEU A 170 -7.11 0.68 5.42
N LEU A 171 -7.16 0.40 4.13
CA LEU A 171 -7.03 1.42 3.08
C LEU A 171 -8.19 2.43 3.10
N CYS A 172 -9.44 1.97 3.24
CA CYS A 172 -10.60 2.86 3.40
C CYS A 172 -10.44 3.75 4.63
N ARG A 173 -9.97 3.19 5.76
CA ARG A 173 -9.66 3.97 6.97
C ARG A 173 -8.55 5.00 6.74
N PHE A 174 -7.55 4.67 5.93
CA PHE A 174 -6.47 5.60 5.56
C PHE A 174 -6.98 6.75 4.68
N LEU A 175 -7.78 6.46 3.66
CA LEU A 175 -8.38 7.47 2.78
C LEU A 175 -9.35 8.40 3.52
N ALA A 176 -9.96 7.92 4.61
CA ALA A 176 -10.78 8.76 5.48
C ALA A 176 -9.98 9.88 6.19
N LEU A 177 -8.65 9.81 6.23
CA LEU A 177 -7.79 10.84 6.83
C LEU A 177 -7.73 12.14 6.01
N GLY A 178 -8.23 12.15 4.78
CA GLY A 178 -8.42 13.36 3.96
C GLY A 178 -7.66 13.34 2.62
N ALA A 179 -7.66 14.49 1.94
CA ALA A 179 -7.15 14.61 0.57
C ALA A 179 -5.65 14.26 0.42
N TRP A 180 -4.83 14.53 1.44
CA TRP A 180 -3.41 14.18 1.42
C TRP A 180 -3.19 12.66 1.31
N ALA A 181 -4.05 11.85 1.95
CA ALA A 181 -3.96 10.40 1.93
C ALA A 181 -4.31 9.85 0.55
N ALA A 182 -5.32 10.43 -0.11
CA ALA A 182 -5.64 10.10 -1.49
C ALA A 182 -4.48 10.43 -2.44
N ARG A 183 -3.84 11.60 -2.30
CA ARG A 183 -2.64 11.95 -3.08
C ARG A 183 -1.48 10.99 -2.84
N ALA A 184 -1.23 10.60 -1.58
CA ALA A 184 -0.21 9.61 -1.27
C ALA A 184 -0.47 8.26 -1.96
N VAL A 185 -1.72 7.79 -1.94
CA VAL A 185 -2.15 6.55 -2.60
C VAL A 185 -2.04 6.63 -4.13
N LEU A 186 -2.35 7.79 -4.72
CA LEU A 186 -2.13 8.07 -6.14
C LEU A 186 -0.63 8.02 -6.49
N ASN A 187 0.22 8.65 -5.68
CA ASN A 187 1.67 8.67 -5.88
C ASN A 187 2.33 7.29 -5.73
N VAL A 188 1.72 6.35 -4.99
CA VAL A 188 2.19 4.96 -5.01
C VAL A 188 1.74 4.25 -6.29
N GLY A 189 0.63 4.67 -6.90
CA GLY A 189 0.08 4.08 -8.12
C GLY A 189 -0.98 3.02 -7.81
N ILE A 190 -2.10 3.43 -7.21
CA ILE A 190 -3.22 2.53 -6.85
C ILE A 190 -3.99 1.97 -8.06
N PHE A 191 -3.97 2.64 -9.22
CA PHE A 191 -4.84 2.31 -10.35
C PHE A 191 -4.71 0.87 -10.87
N PRO A 192 -3.50 0.31 -11.11
CA PRO A 192 -3.36 -1.06 -11.59
C PRO A 192 -3.95 -2.09 -10.62
N TYR A 193 -3.87 -1.82 -9.32
CA TYR A 193 -4.44 -2.69 -8.29
C TYR A 193 -5.97 -2.61 -8.29
N MET A 194 -6.55 -1.41 -8.42
CA MET A 194 -8.00 -1.25 -8.52
C MET A 194 -8.58 -1.91 -9.77
N LEU A 195 -7.89 -1.82 -10.91
CA LEU A 195 -8.28 -2.49 -12.15
C LEU A 195 -8.32 -4.00 -11.97
N LYS A 196 -7.27 -4.59 -11.39
CA LYS A 196 -7.22 -6.03 -11.11
C LYS A 196 -8.32 -6.46 -10.13
N LEU A 197 -8.63 -5.65 -9.12
CA LEU A 197 -9.70 -5.94 -8.17
C LEU A 197 -11.10 -5.87 -8.83
N LEU A 198 -11.31 -4.95 -9.76
CA LEU A 198 -12.56 -4.86 -10.52
C LEU A 198 -12.78 -6.07 -11.42
N GLN A 199 -11.73 -6.53 -12.11
CA GLN A 199 -11.78 -7.75 -12.94
C GLN A 199 -12.08 -9.01 -12.13
N ALA A 200 -11.65 -9.06 -10.87
CA ALA A 200 -11.90 -10.19 -9.97
C ALA A 200 -13.38 -10.32 -9.54
N SER A 201 -14.23 -9.32 -9.81
CA SER A 201 -15.70 -9.33 -9.61
C SER A 201 -16.18 -9.92 -8.27
N ALA A 202 -15.49 -9.63 -7.17
CA ALA A 202 -15.89 -10.12 -5.85
C ALA A 202 -16.99 -9.21 -5.26
N PRO A 203 -18.20 -9.74 -4.96
CA PRO A 203 -19.33 -8.91 -4.56
C PRO A 203 -19.11 -8.16 -3.25
N ASP A 204 -18.35 -8.74 -2.30
CA ASP A 204 -18.07 -8.19 -0.97
C ASP A 204 -17.15 -6.97 -1.01
N LEU A 205 -16.38 -6.81 -2.08
CA LEU A 205 -15.39 -5.74 -2.21
C LEU A 205 -15.98 -4.48 -2.84
N ARG A 206 -17.13 -4.61 -3.51
CA ARG A 206 -17.78 -3.52 -4.27
C ARG A 206 -17.98 -2.25 -3.44
N PRO A 207 -18.50 -2.28 -2.19
CA PRO A 207 -18.70 -1.06 -1.42
C PRO A 207 -17.39 -0.34 -1.09
N SER A 208 -16.33 -1.10 -0.77
CA SER A 208 -15.00 -0.54 -0.49
C SER A 208 -14.38 0.07 -1.74
N MET A 209 -14.56 -0.57 -2.90
CA MET A 209 -14.07 -0.06 -4.18
C MET A 209 -14.75 1.26 -4.56
N VAL A 210 -16.08 1.32 -4.47
CA VAL A 210 -16.84 2.56 -4.75
C VAL A 210 -16.38 3.69 -3.83
N TYR A 211 -16.17 3.41 -2.53
CA TYR A 211 -15.65 4.39 -1.59
C TYR A 211 -14.27 4.93 -1.98
N ILE A 212 -13.34 4.05 -2.37
CA ILE A 212 -11.99 4.43 -2.80
C ILE A 212 -12.08 5.33 -4.05
N TRP A 213 -12.84 4.93 -5.07
CA TRP A 213 -13.03 5.72 -6.29
C TRP A 213 -13.64 7.10 -5.98
N ALA A 214 -14.69 7.16 -5.17
CA ALA A 214 -15.32 8.41 -4.78
C ALA A 214 -14.33 9.36 -4.08
N LYS A 215 -13.48 8.84 -3.19
CA LYS A 215 -12.45 9.62 -2.51
C LYS A 215 -11.35 10.13 -3.45
N ILE A 216 -10.96 9.33 -4.44
CA ILE A 216 -9.95 9.75 -5.42
C ILE A 216 -10.51 10.85 -6.34
N ILE A 217 -11.72 10.65 -6.88
CA ILE A 217 -12.40 11.64 -7.75
C ILE A 217 -12.57 12.98 -7.04
N ALA A 218 -12.91 12.96 -5.75
CA ALA A 218 -13.09 14.18 -4.97
C ALA A 218 -11.80 15.02 -4.81
N VAL A 219 -10.61 14.41 -4.99
CA VAL A 219 -9.31 15.06 -4.76
C VAL A 219 -8.65 15.48 -6.07
N ASP A 220 -8.80 14.67 -7.11
CA ASP A 220 -8.26 14.98 -8.44
C ASP A 220 -9.18 14.44 -9.55
N PRO A 221 -10.10 15.29 -10.04
CA PRO A 221 -10.99 14.92 -11.14
C PRO A 221 -10.27 14.87 -12.50
N VAL A 222 -9.08 15.47 -12.63
CA VAL A 222 -8.35 15.58 -13.90
C VAL A 222 -7.57 14.29 -14.19
N THR A 223 -6.92 13.72 -13.18
CA THR A 223 -6.18 12.45 -13.31
C THR A 223 -7.09 11.30 -13.79
N MET A 224 -8.38 11.33 -13.46
CA MET A 224 -9.38 10.37 -13.95
C MET A 224 -9.68 10.50 -15.44
N ARG A 225 -9.71 11.72 -15.99
CA ARG A 225 -10.05 11.96 -17.40
C ARG A 225 -9.01 11.37 -18.35
N PHE A 226 -7.74 11.38 -17.97
CA PHE A 226 -6.65 10.83 -18.78
C PHE A 226 -6.44 9.33 -18.56
N SER A 227 -6.62 8.86 -17.34
CA SER A 227 -6.25 7.48 -17.02
C SER A 227 -7.30 6.47 -17.49
N ILE A 228 -8.61 6.80 -17.49
CA ILE A 228 -9.61 5.80 -17.93
C ILE A 228 -10.94 6.39 -18.50
N PRO A 229 -11.05 6.57 -19.83
CA PRO A 229 -12.34 6.86 -20.48
C PRO A 229 -13.32 5.67 -20.45
N TYR A 230 -12.82 4.43 -20.35
CA TYR A 230 -13.66 3.21 -20.35
C TYR A 230 -14.17 2.79 -18.96
N LEU A 231 -13.41 3.00 -17.87
CA LEU A 231 -13.86 2.63 -16.52
C LEU A 231 -14.79 3.64 -15.87
N THR A 232 -14.74 4.91 -16.23
CA THR A 232 -15.75 5.86 -15.74
C THR A 232 -17.11 5.44 -16.26
N CYS A 233 -17.23 5.05 -17.54
CA CYS A 233 -18.45 4.47 -18.08
C CYS A 233 -18.83 3.16 -17.39
N LEU A 234 -17.88 2.23 -17.14
CA LEU A 234 -18.12 0.94 -16.49
C LEU A 234 -18.47 1.07 -14.99
N CYS A 235 -17.80 1.94 -14.24
CA CYS A 235 -18.09 2.21 -12.83
C CYS A 235 -19.37 3.01 -12.66
N ILE A 236 -19.64 4.00 -13.53
CA ILE A 236 -20.90 4.76 -13.51
C ILE A 236 -22.06 3.85 -13.92
N THR A 237 -21.93 3.01 -14.95
CA THR A 237 -22.95 1.99 -15.25
C THR A 237 -23.07 0.96 -14.13
N PHE A 238 -22.00 0.50 -13.48
CA PHE A 238 -22.11 -0.41 -12.33
C PHE A 238 -22.78 0.23 -11.11
N ILE A 239 -22.48 1.50 -10.82
CA ILE A 239 -23.06 2.26 -9.71
C ILE A 239 -24.52 2.64 -10.02
N LEU A 240 -24.84 3.04 -11.25
CA LEU A 240 -26.19 3.42 -11.69
C LEU A 240 -27.10 2.20 -11.91
N LEU A 241 -26.62 1.10 -12.52
CA LEU A 241 -27.41 -0.14 -12.65
C LEU A 241 -27.77 -0.72 -11.28
N HIS A 242 -26.89 -0.61 -10.27
CA HIS A 242 -27.17 -1.18 -8.96
C HIS A 242 -27.93 -0.23 -8.03
N SER A 243 -27.83 1.09 -8.23
CA SER A 243 -28.75 2.05 -7.59
C SER A 243 -30.20 1.84 -8.07
N ALA A 244 -30.39 1.32 -9.29
CA ALA A 244 -31.69 0.91 -9.82
C ALA A 244 -32.14 -0.51 -9.39
N CYS A 245 -31.21 -1.36 -8.94
CA CYS A 245 -31.48 -2.74 -8.49
C CYS A 245 -31.58 -2.91 -6.96
N LEU A 246 -31.58 -1.83 -6.17
CA LEU A 246 -32.03 -1.89 -4.78
C LEU A 246 -33.56 -1.83 -4.77
N PRO A 247 -34.30 -2.95 -4.62
CA PRO A 247 -35.71 -2.85 -4.29
C PRO A 247 -35.79 -2.18 -2.92
N LEU A 248 -36.61 -1.13 -2.85
CA LEU A 248 -37.21 -0.61 -1.63
C LEU A 248 -37.97 -1.75 -0.95
N HIS A 249 -37.29 -2.61 -0.19
CA HIS A 249 -37.95 -3.56 0.69
C HIS A 249 -37.98 -3.00 2.10
N SER A 250 -39.14 -2.39 2.38
CA SER A 250 -39.86 -2.37 3.66
C SER A 250 -39.08 -1.96 4.91
N VAL A 251 -39.14 -0.65 5.21
CA VAL A 251 -39.31 -0.19 6.60
C VAL A 251 -40.74 0.35 6.71
N HIS A 252 -41.67 -0.55 7.03
CA HIS A 252 -42.91 -0.29 7.77
C HIS A 252 -42.92 -1.42 8.81
N SER A 253 -42.22 -1.23 9.93
CA SER A 253 -42.79 -0.73 11.19
C SER A 253 -43.86 -1.67 11.73
N ASP A 254 -43.39 -2.70 12.44
CA ASP A 254 -44.14 -3.32 13.51
C ASP A 254 -44.40 -2.27 14.60
N THR A 255 -45.66 -1.86 14.72
CA THR A 255 -46.37 -1.52 15.97
C THR A 255 -47.86 -1.48 15.67
#